data_AF-A0A086A3N8-F1
#
_entry.id   AF-A0A086A3N8-F1
#
_cell.length_a   1.000
_cell.length_b   1.000
_cell.length_c   1.000
_cell.angle_alpha   90.00
_cell.angle_beta   90.00
_cell.angle_gamma   90.00
#
_symmetry.space_group_name_H-M   'P 1'
#
loop_
_entity.id
_entity.type
_entity.pdbx_description
1 polymer ?
#
loop_
_entity_poly.entity_id
_entity_poly.type
_entity_poly.pdbx_seq_one_letter_code
_entity_poly.pdbx_strand_id
1 'polypeptide(L)'
;MMKKYVLIICVLTAISCEKKETANEINIEHSIRPKKENRIVEIVSKKNKDIESVQHVDRPNESKIIKSKFDIKLLFGIWTNDPEGPHADFDLNKKSFYVVDYDGNGDMPYIINEDSLKVYYNDFVSVGIIKKVTKDTLKIDWNENGTINYVKWKE
;
A
#
# COMPACT_ATOMS: atom_id res chain seq x y z
N MET A 1 54.92 -40.77 35.21
CA MET A 1 53.80 -39.98 35.76
C MET A 1 54.14 -38.51 35.62
N MET A 2 53.38 -37.74 34.84
CA MET A 2 52.95 -36.35 35.12
C MET A 2 52.23 -35.79 33.89
N LYS A 3 51.33 -34.84 34.18
CA LYS A 3 50.03 -34.63 33.54
C LYS A 3 50.06 -33.79 32.24
N LYS A 4 49.07 -34.07 31.39
CA LYS A 4 48.62 -33.23 30.26
C LYS A 4 48.23 -31.83 30.77
N TYR A 5 48.63 -30.79 30.04
CA TYR A 5 47.98 -29.48 30.10
C TYR A 5 47.74 -28.99 28.68
N VAL A 6 46.45 -28.97 28.32
CA VAL A 6 45.93 -28.36 27.10
C VAL A 6 45.78 -26.87 27.38
N LEU A 7 46.53 -26.04 26.67
CA LEU A 7 46.44 -24.58 26.76
C LEU A 7 45.26 -24.11 25.90
N ILE A 8 44.12 -23.84 26.52
CA ILE A 8 42.96 -23.21 25.87
C ILE A 8 43.13 -21.70 25.98
N ILE A 9 43.37 -21.03 24.84
CA ILE A 9 43.43 -19.57 24.75
C ILE A 9 42.00 -19.06 24.52
N CYS A 10 41.34 -18.57 25.57
CA CYS A 10 40.09 -17.83 25.47
C CYS A 10 40.38 -16.37 25.11
N VAL A 11 40.13 -15.98 23.85
CA VAL A 11 40.16 -14.58 23.43
C VAL A 11 38.82 -13.95 23.85
N LEU A 12 38.84 -13.20 24.95
CA LEU A 12 37.74 -12.32 25.35
C LEU A 12 37.80 -11.04 24.50
N THR A 13 36.97 -10.94 23.48
CA THR A 13 36.72 -9.66 22.80
C THR A 13 35.79 -8.82 23.67
N ALA A 14 36.35 -7.81 24.35
CA ALA A 14 35.57 -6.75 24.97
C ALA A 14 34.95 -5.88 23.86
N ILE A 15 33.67 -6.10 23.55
CA ILE A 15 32.89 -5.17 22.73
C ILE A 15 32.41 -4.07 23.68
N SER A 16 33.17 -2.98 23.75
CA SER A 16 32.75 -1.74 24.41
C SER A 16 31.61 -1.13 23.62
N CYS A 17 30.41 -1.16 24.19
CA CYS A 17 29.20 -0.58 23.64
C CYS A 17 29.22 0.94 23.90
N GLU A 18 29.53 1.77 22.89
CA GLU A 18 29.28 3.20 22.97
C GLU A 18 27.82 3.50 22.59
N LYS A 19 27.02 3.84 23.61
CA LYS A 19 25.70 4.46 23.45
C LYS A 19 25.92 5.94 23.12
N LYS A 20 25.41 6.41 21.98
CA LYS A 20 25.30 7.85 21.67
C LYS A 20 23.85 8.18 21.31
N GLU A 21 23.13 8.68 22.30
CA GLU A 21 22.04 9.64 22.09
C GLU A 21 22.68 11.00 21.85
N THR A 22 22.24 11.72 20.82
CA THR A 22 22.17 13.19 20.85
C THR A 22 21.25 13.69 19.75
N ALA A 23 20.15 14.31 20.17
CA ALA A 23 19.39 15.28 19.39
C ALA A 23 20.33 16.39 18.91
N ASN A 24 20.09 16.96 17.73
CA ASN A 24 20.51 18.32 17.43
C ASN A 24 19.64 18.99 16.37
N GLU A 25 19.53 20.28 16.59
CA GLU A 25 18.57 21.26 16.12
C GLU A 25 18.63 21.56 14.62
N ILE A 26 17.49 22.07 14.15
CA ILE A 26 17.24 22.55 12.80
C ILE A 26 17.92 23.92 12.64
N ASN A 27 18.86 24.03 11.68
CA ASN A 27 19.31 25.32 11.17
C ASN A 27 18.69 25.56 9.79
N ILE A 28 17.86 26.60 9.71
CA ILE A 28 17.27 27.13 8.48
C ILE A 28 18.27 28.11 7.87
N GLU A 29 18.80 27.79 6.69
CA GLU A 29 19.38 28.83 5.83
C GLU A 29 18.71 28.79 4.44
N HIS A 30 18.24 29.96 4.06
CA HIS A 30 17.30 30.24 3.00
C HIS A 30 18.05 30.36 1.67
N SER A 31 17.81 29.48 0.71
CA SER A 31 18.24 29.65 -0.69
C SER A 31 17.06 29.48 -1.63
N ILE A 32 16.79 30.53 -2.40
CA ILE A 32 15.61 30.72 -3.24
C ILE A 32 15.92 30.32 -4.70
N ARG A 33 15.33 29.20 -5.18
CA ARG A 33 14.78 28.88 -6.55
C ARG A 33 15.11 27.45 -7.03
N PRO A 34 14.29 26.81 -7.90
CA PRO A 34 12.86 27.00 -8.19
C PRO A 34 12.00 25.75 -7.89
N LYS A 35 10.69 25.97 -7.71
CA LYS A 35 9.61 24.98 -7.49
C LYS A 35 9.80 23.69 -8.31
N LYS A 36 10.21 22.62 -7.65
CA LYS A 36 9.85 21.26 -8.07
C LYS A 36 8.81 20.79 -7.06
N GLU A 37 7.59 20.69 -7.54
CA GLU A 37 6.41 20.23 -6.83
C GLU A 37 6.79 19.02 -5.97
N ASN A 38 6.85 19.24 -4.65
CA ASN A 38 6.89 18.16 -3.66
C ASN A 38 5.55 17.44 -3.80
N ARG A 39 5.46 16.56 -4.78
CA ARG A 39 4.53 15.44 -4.75
C ARG A 39 4.86 14.70 -3.47
N ILE A 40 4.11 15.01 -2.42
CA ILE A 40 3.84 14.08 -1.33
C ILE A 40 3.07 12.92 -1.99
N VAL A 41 3.81 12.12 -2.75
CA VAL A 41 3.46 10.74 -3.06
C VAL A 41 4.22 9.96 -2.00
N GLU A 42 3.86 10.21 -0.74
CA GLU A 42 4.12 9.24 0.30
C GLU A 42 3.18 8.08 -0.01
N ILE A 43 3.73 7.13 -0.78
CA ILE A 43 3.55 5.68 -0.65
C ILE A 43 2.14 5.31 -0.19
N VAL A 44 1.32 4.76 -1.11
CA VAL A 44 0.15 3.91 -0.85
C VAL A 44 0.19 3.43 0.59
N SER A 45 -0.68 3.99 1.43
CA SER A 45 -0.50 4.04 2.87
C SER A 45 -0.01 2.68 3.41
N LYS A 46 1.21 2.63 3.96
CA LYS A 46 1.78 1.44 4.61
C LYS A 46 0.93 0.90 5.78
N LYS A 47 -0.21 1.54 6.03
CA LYS A 47 -1.25 1.23 7.01
C LYS A 47 -2.56 1.55 6.30
N ASN A 48 -3.52 0.62 6.27
CA ASN A 48 -4.87 0.84 5.74
C ASN A 48 -5.59 1.92 6.58
N LYS A 49 -5.22 3.19 6.41
CA LYS A 49 -5.75 4.32 7.18
C LYS A 49 -5.53 5.63 6.44
N ASP A 50 -6.33 6.62 6.80
CA ASP A 50 -6.18 7.99 6.32
C ASP A 50 -4.89 8.63 6.86
N ILE A 51 -4.24 9.46 6.05
CA ILE A 51 -3.14 10.32 6.49
C ILE A 51 -3.70 11.64 7.02
N GLU A 52 -3.83 11.76 8.34
CA GLU A 52 -4.39 12.94 9.03
C GLU A 52 -3.70 14.28 8.66
N SER A 53 -2.41 14.24 8.28
CA SER A 53 -1.63 15.43 7.96
C SER A 53 -1.73 15.89 6.51
N VAL A 54 -2.48 15.18 5.65
CA VAL A 54 -2.60 15.48 4.22
C VAL A 54 -3.97 16.08 3.94
N GLN A 55 -3.99 17.12 3.08
CA GLN A 55 -5.24 17.73 2.64
C GLN A 55 -6.06 16.72 1.82
N HIS A 56 -7.35 16.61 2.11
CA HIS A 56 -8.23 15.71 1.38
C HIS A 56 -8.30 16.07 -0.11
N VAL A 57 -8.29 15.04 -0.95
CA VAL A 57 -8.48 15.19 -2.40
C VAL A 57 -9.96 15.37 -2.73
N ASP A 58 -10.23 16.08 -3.83
CA ASP A 58 -11.60 16.16 -4.36
C ASP A 58 -12.09 14.76 -4.75
N ARG A 59 -13.19 14.35 -4.10
CA ARG A 59 -13.74 13.00 -4.20
C ARG A 59 -15.17 13.04 -4.75
N PRO A 60 -15.54 12.16 -5.70
CA PRO A 60 -16.92 12.04 -6.11
C PRO A 60 -17.78 11.51 -4.97
N ASN A 61 -19.05 11.95 -4.90
CA ASN A 61 -19.99 11.51 -3.87
C ASN A 61 -20.43 10.05 -4.03
N GLU A 62 -20.27 9.48 -5.23
CA GLU A 62 -20.67 8.11 -5.55
C GLU A 62 -19.76 7.49 -6.60
N SER A 63 -19.72 6.14 -6.61
CA SER A 63 -19.01 5.41 -7.64
C SER A 63 -19.75 5.45 -8.98
N LYS A 64 -18.98 5.48 -10.07
CA LYS A 64 -19.54 5.57 -11.43
C LYS A 64 -18.88 4.58 -12.37
N ILE A 65 -19.70 3.94 -13.20
CA ILE A 65 -19.24 3.14 -14.34
C ILE A 65 -19.63 3.89 -15.60
N ILE A 66 -18.66 4.48 -16.29
CA ILE A 66 -18.89 5.23 -17.54
C ILE A 66 -19.05 4.22 -18.68
N LYS A 67 -18.07 3.34 -18.82
CA LYS A 67 -18.01 2.24 -19.77
C LYS A 67 -17.02 1.23 -19.20
N SER A 68 -17.22 -0.06 -19.44
CA SER A 68 -16.19 -1.06 -19.11
C SER A 68 -15.85 -1.88 -20.34
N LYS A 69 -14.55 -2.20 -20.45
CA LYS A 69 -14.01 -3.16 -21.42
C LYS A 69 -14.28 -4.60 -20.99
N PHE A 70 -14.55 -4.82 -19.70
CA PHE A 70 -14.75 -6.13 -19.10
C PHE A 70 -16.20 -6.30 -18.63
N ASP A 71 -16.63 -7.55 -18.43
CA ASP A 71 -17.92 -7.81 -17.80
C ASP A 71 -17.87 -7.37 -16.33
N ILE A 72 -18.66 -6.34 -16.00
CA ILE A 72 -18.78 -5.77 -14.65
C ILE A 72 -19.16 -6.86 -13.62
N LYS A 73 -19.96 -7.85 -14.00
CA LYS A 73 -20.34 -8.94 -13.08
C LYS A 73 -19.15 -9.80 -12.67
N LEU A 74 -18.14 -9.91 -13.52
CA LEU A 74 -16.91 -10.62 -13.22
C LEU A 74 -15.95 -9.77 -12.37
N LEU A 75 -15.94 -8.44 -12.56
CA LEU A 75 -15.15 -7.52 -11.75
C LEU A 75 -15.64 -7.47 -10.29
N PHE A 76 -16.95 -7.50 -10.09
CA PHE A 76 -17.51 -7.37 -8.75
C PHE A 76 -17.24 -8.59 -7.88
N GLY A 77 -16.80 -8.33 -6.66
CA GLY A 77 -16.68 -9.26 -5.54
C GLY A 77 -15.43 -8.99 -4.69
N ILE A 78 -15.16 -9.95 -3.81
CA ILE A 78 -14.10 -9.87 -2.81
C ILE A 78 -12.82 -10.49 -3.38
N TRP A 79 -11.72 -9.77 -3.26
CA TRP A 79 -10.44 -10.08 -3.92
C TRP A 79 -9.29 -10.05 -2.92
N THR A 80 -8.37 -11.01 -3.06
CA THR A 80 -7.14 -11.08 -2.28
C THR A 80 -5.95 -11.42 -3.17
N ASN A 81 -4.78 -10.87 -2.87
CA ASN A 81 -3.49 -11.27 -3.40
C ASN A 81 -2.83 -12.37 -2.54
N ASP A 82 -3.35 -12.61 -1.33
CA ASP A 82 -2.92 -13.64 -0.39
C ASP A 82 -4.10 -14.57 -0.05
N PRO A 83 -4.32 -15.64 -0.84
CA PRO A 83 -5.41 -16.58 -0.61
C PRO A 83 -5.30 -17.40 0.66
N GLU A 84 -4.11 -17.48 1.26
CA GLU A 84 -3.87 -18.20 2.52
C GLU A 84 -3.90 -17.26 3.73
N GLY A 85 -4.01 -15.95 3.47
CA GLY A 85 -4.15 -14.92 4.49
C GLY A 85 -5.49 -15.02 5.23
N PRO A 86 -5.65 -14.32 6.37
CA PRO A 86 -6.89 -14.34 7.14
C PRO A 86 -7.97 -13.39 6.61
N HIS A 87 -7.60 -12.46 5.72
CA HIS A 87 -8.44 -11.38 5.23
C HIS A 87 -8.25 -11.16 3.73
N ALA A 88 -9.26 -10.60 3.08
CA ALA A 88 -9.16 -10.12 1.71
C ALA A 88 -8.49 -8.74 1.65
N ASP A 89 -8.07 -8.30 0.46
CA ASP A 89 -7.56 -6.94 0.26
C ASP A 89 -8.72 -5.93 0.13
N PHE A 90 -9.73 -6.27 -0.67
CA PHE A 90 -10.86 -5.38 -0.95
C PHE A 90 -12.11 -6.12 -1.44
N ASP A 91 -13.27 -5.48 -1.28
CA ASP A 91 -14.50 -5.80 -2.00
C ASP A 91 -14.80 -4.72 -3.04
N LEU A 92 -14.85 -5.11 -4.31
CA LEU A 92 -15.29 -4.23 -5.37
C LEU A 92 -16.76 -4.53 -5.69
N ASN A 93 -17.66 -3.60 -5.43
CA ASN A 93 -19.08 -3.77 -5.73
C ASN A 93 -19.63 -2.52 -6.43
N LYS A 94 -20.95 -2.48 -6.72
CA LYS A 94 -21.56 -1.34 -7.44
C LYS A 94 -21.44 0.00 -6.69
N LYS A 95 -21.34 -0.03 -5.36
CA LYS A 95 -21.37 1.16 -4.51
C LYS A 95 -19.97 1.70 -4.24
N SER A 96 -19.01 0.83 -3.94
CA SER A 96 -17.68 1.22 -3.47
C SER A 96 -16.60 0.21 -3.85
N PHE A 97 -15.36 0.67 -3.77
CA PHE A 97 -14.15 -0.12 -3.60
C PHE A 97 -13.89 -0.12 -2.09
N TYR A 98 -14.36 -1.15 -1.41
CA TYR A 98 -14.23 -1.27 0.04
C TYR A 98 -12.87 -1.88 0.38
N VAL A 99 -12.02 -1.11 1.06
CA VAL A 99 -10.72 -1.59 1.55
C VAL A 99 -10.92 -2.30 2.88
N VAL A 100 -10.50 -3.57 2.95
CA VAL A 100 -10.64 -4.38 4.18
C VAL A 100 -9.64 -3.90 5.23
N ASP A 101 -10.06 -3.97 6.50
CA ASP A 101 -9.28 -3.53 7.67
C ASP A 101 -8.80 -2.07 7.60
N TYR A 102 -9.59 -1.21 6.93
CA TYR A 102 -9.31 0.21 6.88
C TYR A 102 -9.73 0.91 8.18
N ASP A 103 -8.77 1.58 8.83
CA ASP A 103 -8.97 2.43 10.00
C ASP A 103 -9.56 3.77 9.55
N GLY A 104 -10.89 3.85 9.59
CA GLY A 104 -11.69 4.96 9.10
C GLY A 104 -12.85 4.48 8.22
N ASN A 105 -13.21 5.28 7.21
CA ASN A 105 -14.20 4.87 6.22
C ASN A 105 -13.52 4.15 5.05
N GLY A 106 -13.59 2.82 5.03
CA GLY A 106 -13.03 1.98 3.96
C GLY A 106 -13.79 2.02 2.63
N ASP A 107 -14.99 2.62 2.57
CA ASP A 107 -15.79 2.72 1.34
C ASP A 107 -15.26 3.83 0.41
N MET A 108 -14.35 3.45 -0.48
CA MET A 108 -13.78 4.39 -1.46
C MET A 108 -14.66 4.46 -2.70
N PRO A 109 -15.13 5.64 -3.12
CA PRO A 109 -15.80 5.79 -4.39
C PRO A 109 -14.80 5.59 -5.53
N TYR A 110 -15.27 5.04 -6.65
CA TYR A 110 -14.43 4.76 -7.80
C TYR A 110 -15.06 5.18 -9.12
N ILE A 111 -14.23 5.29 -10.16
CA ILE A 111 -14.67 5.41 -11.54
C ILE A 111 -14.08 4.28 -12.37
N ILE A 112 -14.94 3.54 -13.08
CA ILE A 112 -14.53 2.62 -14.14
C ILE A 112 -14.78 3.28 -15.49
N ASN A 113 -13.73 3.38 -16.31
CA ASN A 113 -13.81 3.80 -17.69
C ASN A 113 -12.89 2.95 -18.56
N GLU A 114 -13.50 2.16 -19.46
CA GLU A 114 -12.83 1.16 -20.29
C GLU A 114 -12.11 0.10 -19.45
N ASP A 115 -10.77 0.07 -19.45
CA ASP A 115 -9.95 -0.78 -18.60
C ASP A 115 -9.33 -0.05 -17.41
N SER A 116 -9.62 1.23 -17.21
CA SER A 116 -9.14 1.99 -16.05
C SER A 116 -10.09 1.86 -14.86
N LEU A 117 -9.53 1.55 -13.69
CA LEU A 117 -10.16 1.67 -12.38
C LEU A 117 -9.45 2.79 -11.61
N LYS A 118 -10.19 3.85 -11.29
CA LYS A 118 -9.71 4.98 -10.50
C LYS A 118 -10.40 4.98 -9.15
N VAL A 119 -9.67 4.79 -8.06
CA VAL A 119 -10.17 4.71 -6.68
C VAL A 119 -9.77 5.97 -5.93
N TYR A 120 -10.74 6.64 -5.32
CA TYR A 120 -10.54 7.90 -4.62
C TYR A 120 -10.50 7.65 -3.12
N TYR A 121 -9.29 7.61 -2.58
CA TYR A 121 -9.06 7.64 -1.14
C TYR A 121 -9.31 9.07 -0.62
N ASN A 122 -9.30 9.25 0.70
CA ASN A 122 -9.53 10.58 1.28
C ASN A 122 -8.38 11.54 0.95
N ASP A 123 -7.16 11.03 0.85
CA ASP A 123 -5.90 11.76 0.79
C ASP A 123 -5.13 11.56 -0.54
N PHE A 124 -5.48 10.55 -1.33
CA PHE A 124 -4.90 10.34 -2.66
C PHE A 124 -5.86 9.64 -3.63
N VAL A 125 -5.41 9.50 -4.87
CA VAL A 125 -6.15 8.77 -5.91
C VAL A 125 -5.27 7.67 -6.50
N SER A 126 -5.75 6.44 -6.45
CA SER A 126 -5.09 5.29 -7.08
C SER A 126 -5.69 5.03 -8.46
N VAL A 127 -4.85 4.79 -9.45
CA VAL A 127 -5.26 4.45 -10.81
C VAL A 127 -4.65 3.11 -11.19
N GLY A 128 -5.50 2.13 -11.44
CA GLY A 128 -5.14 0.80 -11.91
C GLY A 128 -5.64 0.53 -13.32
N ILE A 129 -4.86 -0.20 -14.11
CA ILE A 129 -5.27 -0.72 -15.42
C ILE A 129 -5.63 -2.20 -15.27
N ILE A 130 -6.91 -2.52 -15.46
CA ILE A 130 -7.42 -3.89 -15.44
C ILE A 130 -6.87 -4.60 -16.68
N LYS A 131 -6.04 -5.62 -16.48
CA LYS A 131 -5.43 -6.40 -17.57
C LYS A 131 -6.25 -7.64 -17.91
N LYS A 132 -6.89 -8.24 -16.91
CA LYS A 132 -7.67 -9.48 -17.06
C LYS A 132 -8.69 -9.60 -15.93
N VAL A 133 -9.87 -10.10 -16.26
CA VAL A 133 -10.83 -10.61 -15.27
C VAL A 133 -11.44 -11.92 -15.76
N THR A 134 -11.57 -12.88 -14.85
CA THR A 134 -12.32 -14.13 -15.00
C THR A 134 -13.24 -14.29 -13.79
N LYS A 135 -13.93 -15.42 -13.68
CA LYS A 135 -14.77 -15.75 -12.52
C LYS A 135 -13.99 -15.72 -11.19
N ASP A 136 -12.72 -16.08 -11.24
CA ASP A 136 -11.88 -16.39 -10.09
C ASP A 136 -10.57 -15.57 -10.02
N THR A 137 -10.22 -14.83 -11.08
CA THR A 137 -8.97 -14.09 -11.19
C THR A 137 -9.23 -12.64 -11.60
N LEU A 138 -8.53 -11.70 -10.97
CA LEU A 138 -8.49 -10.29 -11.35
C LEU A 138 -7.03 -9.84 -11.41
N LYS A 139 -6.59 -9.27 -12.54
CA LYS A 139 -5.25 -8.69 -12.68
C LYS A 139 -5.34 -7.20 -12.89
N ILE A 140 -4.72 -6.43 -12.00
CA ILE A 140 -4.66 -4.97 -12.08
C ILE A 140 -3.20 -4.55 -12.04
N ASP A 141 -2.84 -3.71 -13.00
CA ASP A 141 -1.56 -3.02 -13.06
C ASP A 141 -1.71 -1.67 -12.39
N TRP A 142 -1.22 -1.57 -11.16
CA TRP A 142 -1.18 -0.31 -10.42
C TRP A 142 0.15 0.36 -10.77
N ASN A 143 0.11 1.53 -11.41
CA ASN A 143 1.27 2.17 -12.07
C ASN A 143 2.60 2.17 -11.29
N GLU A 144 2.56 2.13 -9.95
CA GLU A 144 3.74 2.16 -9.07
C GLU A 144 4.15 0.77 -8.54
N ASN A 145 3.22 -0.19 -8.46
CA ASN A 145 3.44 -1.52 -7.87
C ASN A 145 3.48 -2.65 -8.92
N GLY A 146 3.26 -2.30 -10.19
CA GLY A 146 3.14 -3.26 -11.29
C GLY A 146 1.84 -4.05 -11.24
N THR A 147 1.83 -5.17 -11.97
CA THR A 147 0.65 -6.03 -12.08
C THR A 147 0.51 -6.94 -10.86
N ILE A 148 -0.53 -6.70 -10.06
CA ILE A 148 -0.95 -7.56 -8.97
C ILE A 148 -1.99 -8.56 -9.49
N ASN A 149 -1.84 -9.82 -9.07
CA ASN A 149 -2.77 -10.89 -9.36
C ASN A 149 -3.62 -11.18 -8.13
N TYR A 150 -4.91 -10.88 -8.22
CA TYR A 150 -5.88 -11.20 -7.21
C TYR A 150 -6.66 -12.46 -7.58
N VAL A 151 -7.01 -13.23 -6.57
CA VAL A 151 -7.94 -14.33 -6.66
C VAL A 151 -9.20 -14.01 -5.86
N LYS A 152 -10.32 -14.61 -6.25
CA LYS A 152 -11.57 -14.46 -5.52
C LYS A 152 -11.38 -14.99 -4.10
N TRP A 153 -11.70 -14.17 -3.10
CA TRP A 153 -11.72 -14.60 -1.71
C TRP A 153 -12.72 -15.74 -1.54
N LYS A 154 -12.32 -16.79 -0.84
CA LYS A 154 -13.16 -17.94 -0.48
C LYS A 154 -13.08 -18.05 1.03
N GLU A 155 -14.22 -17.86 1.69
CA GLU A 155 -14.37 -18.14 3.12
C GLU A 155 -14.29 -19.65 3.41
#